data_AF-A0A956BZD8-F1
#
_entry.id   AF-A0A956BZD8-F1
#
_cell.length_a   1.000
_cell.length_b   1.000
_cell.length_c   1.000
_cell.angle_alpha   90.00
_cell.angle_beta   90.00
_cell.angle_gamma   90.00
#
_symmetry.space_group_name_H-M   'P 1'
#
loop_
_entity.id
_entity.type
_entity.pdbx_description
1 polymer ?
#
loop_
_entity_poly.entity_id
_entity_poly.type
_entity_poly.pdbx_seq_one_letter_code
_entity_poly.pdbx_strand_id
1 'polypeptide(L)'
;TAGVWAQIDRTDPLAGNSADAVFEAIDLGEEPLRQFLRRNAGPRETSLFYDLALRSRPPDQRDKVAADDLLILLPAFLITELAEAFQIGFLVFLPFLVIDMVVANVLLALGMHMLSPTTVSLPFKLLLFVLVEGWYLLSKALVLGYV
;
A
#
# COMPACT_ATOMS: atom_id res chain seq x y z
N THR A 1 -6.44 -1.41 -18.94
CA THR A 1 -6.49 -2.49 -17.93
C THR A 1 -7.73 -2.27 -17.09
N ALA A 2 -8.73 -3.16 -17.16
CA ALA A 2 -9.92 -3.03 -16.33
C ALA A 2 -9.54 -3.34 -14.89
N GLY A 3 -9.81 -2.42 -13.94
CA GLY A 3 -9.54 -2.62 -12.53
C GLY A 3 -10.24 -3.87 -11.98
N VAL A 4 -9.76 -4.40 -10.85
CA VAL A 4 -10.30 -5.62 -10.20
C VAL A 4 -11.84 -5.58 -10.11
N TRP A 5 -12.38 -4.44 -9.68
CA TRP A 5 -13.82 -4.21 -9.56
C TRP A 5 -14.58 -4.29 -10.89
N ALA A 6 -13.98 -3.84 -11.99
CA ALA A 6 -14.59 -3.92 -13.31
C ALA A 6 -14.61 -5.35 -13.89
N GLN A 7 -13.86 -6.28 -13.30
CA GLN A 7 -13.93 -7.71 -13.62
C GLN A 7 -14.99 -8.42 -12.78
N ILE A 8 -15.17 -8.01 -11.51
CA ILE A 8 -16.15 -8.57 -10.57
C ILE A 8 -17.59 -8.14 -10.94
N ASP A 9 -17.80 -6.89 -11.33
CA ASP A 9 -19.14 -6.30 -11.54
C ASP A 9 -19.83 -6.76 -12.85
N ARG A 10 -19.12 -7.47 -13.73
CA ARG A 10 -19.67 -7.87 -15.05
C ARG A 10 -20.65 -9.03 -15.02
N THR A 11 -20.67 -9.80 -13.94
CA THR A 11 -21.33 -11.12 -13.91
C THR A 11 -22.62 -11.16 -13.10
N ASP A 12 -23.00 -10.08 -12.39
CA ASP A 12 -24.11 -10.00 -11.40
C ASP A 12 -24.58 -11.36 -10.83
N PRO A 13 -23.68 -12.12 -10.19
CA PRO A 13 -23.99 -13.46 -9.70
C PRO A 13 -24.94 -13.44 -8.49
N LEU A 14 -25.12 -12.29 -7.84
CA LEU A 14 -25.93 -12.13 -6.63
C LEU A 14 -27.42 -11.88 -6.91
N ALA A 15 -27.82 -11.71 -8.17
CA ALA A 15 -29.21 -11.55 -8.57
C ALA A 15 -30.12 -12.73 -8.14
N GLY A 16 -29.54 -13.91 -7.88
CA GLY A 16 -30.26 -15.15 -7.56
C GLY A 16 -30.79 -15.29 -6.12
N ASN A 17 -30.40 -14.44 -5.16
CA ASN A 17 -30.80 -14.53 -3.73
C ASN A 17 -30.73 -15.95 -3.12
N SER A 18 -29.79 -16.79 -3.57
CA SER A 18 -29.60 -18.17 -3.09
C SER A 18 -28.21 -18.34 -2.46
N ALA A 19 -28.05 -19.36 -1.60
CA ALA A 19 -26.75 -19.67 -1.02
C ALA A 19 -25.72 -20.07 -2.10
N ASP A 20 -26.15 -20.77 -3.14
CA ASP A 20 -25.30 -21.17 -4.27
C ASP A 20 -24.80 -19.98 -5.08
N ALA A 21 -25.64 -18.95 -5.26
CA ALA A 21 -25.27 -17.70 -5.90
C ALA A 21 -24.17 -16.94 -5.13
N VAL A 22 -24.14 -17.07 -3.81
CA VAL A 22 -23.07 -16.47 -2.97
C VAL A 22 -21.75 -17.21 -3.15
N PHE A 23 -21.75 -18.55 -3.23
CA PHE A 23 -20.53 -19.33 -3.47
C PHE A 23 -19.97 -19.07 -4.87
N GLU A 24 -20.82 -19.01 -5.89
CA GLU A 24 -20.41 -18.67 -7.26
C GLU A 24 -19.82 -17.26 -7.35
N ALA A 25 -20.39 -16.28 -6.63
CA ALA A 25 -19.85 -14.93 -6.55
C ALA A 25 -18.47 -14.87 -5.88
N ILE A 26 -18.24 -15.68 -4.85
CA ILE A 26 -16.94 -15.78 -4.17
C ILE A 26 -15.89 -16.36 -5.13
N ASP A 27 -16.21 -17.47 -5.81
CA ASP A 27 -15.29 -18.13 -6.74
C ASP A 27 -14.92 -17.21 -7.93
N LEU A 28 -15.90 -16.46 -8.46
CA LEU A 28 -15.68 -15.48 -9.53
C LEU A 28 -14.85 -14.27 -9.07
N GLY A 29 -15.00 -13.84 -7.81
CA GLY A 29 -14.24 -12.74 -7.24
C GLY A 29 -12.81 -13.13 -6.82
N GLU A 30 -12.58 -14.42 -6.57
CA GLU A 30 -11.29 -14.91 -6.07
C GLU A 30 -10.18 -14.77 -7.12
N GLU A 31 -10.45 -15.12 -8.38
CA GLU A 31 -9.42 -15.12 -9.43
C GLU A 31 -8.87 -13.71 -9.75
N PRO A 32 -9.70 -12.66 -9.95
CA PRO A 32 -9.22 -11.29 -10.12
C PRO A 32 -8.40 -10.79 -8.91
N LEU A 33 -8.85 -11.13 -7.69
CA LEU A 33 -8.14 -10.76 -6.47
C LEU A 33 -6.77 -11.45 -6.40
N ARG A 34 -6.73 -12.76 -6.69
CA ARG A 34 -5.50 -13.54 -6.71
C ARG A 34 -4.53 -12.99 -7.74
N GLN A 35 -5.00 -12.63 -8.93
CA GLN A 35 -4.17 -12.01 -9.97
C GLN A 35 -3.61 -10.66 -9.53
N PHE A 36 -4.42 -9.83 -8.87
CA PHE A 36 -3.98 -8.55 -8.30
C PHE A 36 -2.90 -8.76 -7.24
N LEU A 37 -3.12 -9.66 -6.28
CA LEU A 37 -2.14 -9.94 -5.22
C LEU A 37 -0.84 -10.49 -5.79
N ARG A 38 -0.89 -11.42 -6.77
CA ARG A 38 0.32 -11.93 -7.43
C ARG A 38 1.11 -10.84 -8.15
N ARG A 39 0.44 -9.86 -8.75
CA ARG A 39 1.10 -8.78 -9.49
C ARG A 39 1.81 -7.79 -8.58
N ASN A 40 1.24 -7.54 -7.39
CA ASN A 40 1.72 -6.49 -6.48
C ASN A 40 2.47 -7.04 -5.25
N ALA A 41 2.39 -8.34 -4.96
CA ALA A 41 3.21 -8.95 -3.91
C ALA A 41 4.66 -9.12 -4.36
N GLY A 42 5.60 -8.74 -3.51
CA GLY A 42 7.03 -8.89 -3.75
C GLY A 42 7.42 -10.37 -3.86
N PRO A 43 8.34 -10.74 -4.76
CA PRO A 43 8.76 -12.13 -4.94
C PRO A 43 9.49 -12.69 -3.72
N ARG A 44 10.23 -11.82 -3.01
CA ARG A 44 10.95 -12.19 -1.79
C ARG A 44 9.99 -12.51 -0.65
N GLU A 45 8.99 -11.65 -0.45
CA GLU A 45 7.97 -11.80 0.57
C GLU A 45 7.09 -13.02 0.28
N THR A 46 6.71 -13.22 -0.99
CA THR A 46 5.95 -14.40 -1.43
C THR A 46 6.72 -15.69 -1.16
N SER A 47 8.02 -15.73 -1.49
CA SER A 47 8.88 -16.90 -1.23
C SER A 47 9.00 -17.19 0.27
N LEU A 48 9.14 -16.14 1.09
CA LEU A 48 9.19 -16.27 2.55
C LEU A 48 7.90 -16.90 3.10
N PHE A 49 6.74 -16.40 2.69
CA PHE A 49 5.46 -16.93 3.18
C PHE A 49 5.15 -18.32 2.63
N TYR A 50 5.59 -18.64 1.41
CA TYR A 50 5.52 -19.99 0.86
C TYR A 50 6.36 -20.98 1.70
N ASP A 51 7.60 -20.63 2.02
CA ASP A 51 8.47 -21.47 2.86
C ASP A 51 7.89 -21.68 4.27
N LEU A 52 7.28 -20.64 4.85
CA LEU A 52 6.60 -20.73 6.15
C LEU A 52 5.36 -21.63 6.08
N ALA A 53 4.57 -21.53 5.00
CA ALA A 53 3.42 -22.39 4.76
C ALA A 53 3.84 -23.87 4.66
N LEU A 54 4.91 -24.17 3.92
CA LEU A 54 5.45 -25.53 3.81
C LEU A 54 5.94 -26.10 5.15
N ARG A 55 6.57 -25.26 5.99
CA ARG A 55 7.09 -25.67 7.30
C ARG A 55 6.00 -25.89 8.33
N SER A 56 4.91 -25.13 8.25
CA SER A 56 3.77 -25.26 9.18
C SER A 56 2.88 -26.47 8.89
N ARG A 57 3.01 -27.09 7.71
CA ARG A 57 2.22 -28.25 7.31
C ARG A 57 2.95 -29.59 7.56
N PRO A 58 2.21 -30.63 7.97
CA PRO A 58 2.70 -32.01 7.98
C PRO A 58 3.23 -32.44 6.59
N PRO A 59 4.24 -33.32 6.52
CA PRO A 59 4.87 -33.74 5.25
C PRO A 59 3.88 -34.26 4.20
N ASP A 60 2.81 -34.93 4.63
CA ASP A 60 1.72 -35.49 3.83
C ASP A 60 0.79 -34.43 3.20
N GLN A 61 0.92 -33.17 3.61
CA GLN A 61 0.06 -32.07 3.16
C GLN A 61 0.82 -30.98 2.39
N ARG A 62 2.14 -31.13 2.21
CA ARG A 62 2.98 -30.12 1.54
C ARG A 62 2.66 -29.95 0.07
N ASP A 63 2.28 -31.04 -0.61
CA ASP A 63 1.91 -31.02 -2.04
C ASP A 63 0.62 -30.24 -2.32
N LYS A 64 -0.17 -29.93 -1.29
CA LYS A 64 -1.40 -29.12 -1.39
C LYS A 64 -1.15 -27.62 -1.25
N VAL A 65 0.06 -27.20 -0.90
CA VAL A 65 0.41 -25.80 -0.74
C VAL A 65 0.80 -25.24 -2.10
N ALA A 66 -0.11 -24.47 -2.69
CA ALA A 66 0.14 -23.77 -3.94
C ALA A 66 0.74 -22.39 -3.63
N ALA A 67 1.76 -21.97 -4.39
CA ALA A 67 2.43 -20.67 -4.17
C ALA A 67 1.51 -19.47 -4.40
N ASP A 68 0.37 -19.70 -5.04
CA ASP A 68 -0.68 -18.74 -5.34
C ASP A 68 -1.87 -18.79 -4.37
N ASP A 69 -1.75 -19.54 -3.28
CA ASP A 69 -2.73 -19.54 -2.20
C ASP A 69 -2.85 -18.13 -1.62
N LEU A 70 -4.08 -17.67 -1.41
CA LEU A 70 -4.37 -16.38 -0.77
C LEU A 70 -3.74 -16.29 0.62
N LEU A 71 -3.60 -17.40 1.34
CA LEU A 71 -2.92 -17.45 2.64
C LEU A 71 -1.42 -17.09 2.57
N ILE A 72 -0.82 -17.17 1.39
CA ILE A 72 0.57 -16.78 1.13
C ILE A 72 0.61 -15.38 0.51
N LEU A 73 -0.18 -15.16 -0.54
CA LEU A 73 -0.17 -13.93 -1.31
C LEU A 73 -0.62 -12.71 -0.49
N LEU A 74 -1.63 -12.88 0.36
CA LEU A 74 -2.20 -11.78 1.15
C LEU A 74 -1.19 -11.21 2.17
N PRO A 75 -0.55 -12.01 3.06
CA PRO A 75 0.46 -11.46 3.95
C PRO A 75 1.73 -10.99 3.20
N ALA A 76 2.10 -11.63 2.09
CA ALA A 76 3.22 -11.18 1.26
C ALA A 76 2.98 -9.79 0.66
N PHE A 77 1.79 -9.58 0.08
CA PHE A 77 1.34 -8.28 -0.43
C PHE A 77 1.36 -7.22 0.66
N LEU A 78 0.77 -7.51 1.83
CA LEU A 78 0.72 -6.53 2.93
C LEU A 78 2.11 -6.04 3.36
N ILE A 79 3.09 -6.94 3.47
CA ILE A 79 4.47 -6.55 3.83
C ILE A 79 5.13 -5.75 2.72
N THR A 80 4.90 -6.13 1.47
CA THR A 80 5.42 -5.41 0.29
C THR A 80 4.90 -3.98 0.27
N GLU A 81 3.58 -3.82 0.33
CA GLU A 81 2.91 -2.52 0.32
C GLU A 81 3.27 -1.66 1.53
N LEU A 82 3.42 -2.26 2.70
CA LEU A 82 3.86 -1.52 3.88
C LEU A 82 5.28 -0.96 3.67
N ALA A 83 6.19 -1.76 3.13
CA ALA A 83 7.55 -1.32 2.85
C ALA A 83 7.58 -0.19 1.80
N GLU A 84 6.78 -0.29 0.74
CA GLU A 84 6.64 0.74 -0.28
C GLU A 84 6.01 2.03 0.29
N ALA A 85 4.95 1.90 1.09
CA ALA A 85 4.31 3.03 1.77
C ALA A 85 5.28 3.77 2.70
N PHE A 86 6.16 3.06 3.41
CA PHE A 86 7.21 3.69 4.22
C PHE A 86 8.23 4.44 3.36
N GLN A 87 8.63 3.88 2.22
CA GLN A 87 9.55 4.56 1.29
C GLN A 87 8.93 5.84 0.73
N ILE A 88 7.67 5.77 0.27
CA ILE A 88 6.92 6.94 -0.22
C ILE A 88 6.78 7.98 0.90
N GLY A 89 6.38 7.55 2.10
CA GLY A 89 6.25 8.43 3.26
C GLY A 89 7.56 9.13 3.62
N PHE A 90 8.68 8.41 3.55
CA PHE A 90 10.01 8.99 3.76
C PHE A 90 10.35 10.05 2.71
N LEU A 91 10.15 9.75 1.42
CA LEU A 91 10.42 10.68 0.33
C LEU A 91 9.55 11.95 0.42
N VAL A 92 8.28 11.80 0.77
CA VAL A 92 7.35 12.92 0.99
C VAL A 92 7.78 13.75 2.20
N PHE A 93 8.34 13.12 3.24
CA PHE A 93 8.76 13.79 4.46
C PHE A 93 10.04 14.65 4.29
N LEU A 94 10.96 14.23 3.42
CA LEU A 94 12.25 14.91 3.18
C LEU A 94 12.17 16.43 2.95
N PRO A 95 11.35 16.96 2.03
CA PRO A 95 11.27 18.42 1.81
C PRO A 95 10.82 19.19 3.07
N PHE A 96 9.93 18.61 3.87
CA PHE A 96 9.47 19.23 5.12
C PHE A 96 10.55 19.20 6.21
N LEU A 97 11.34 18.13 6.27
CA LEU A 97 12.50 18.04 7.15
C LEU A 97 13.54 19.13 6.81
N VAL A 98 13.79 19.36 5.52
CA VAL A 98 14.70 20.43 5.08
C VAL A 98 14.20 21.80 5.55
N ILE A 99 12.89 22.07 5.44
CA ILE A 99 12.30 23.31 5.96
C ILE A 99 12.53 23.43 7.47
N ASP A 100 12.28 22.38 8.24
CA ASP A 100 12.50 22.41 9.69
C ASP A 100 13.95 22.74 10.06
N MET A 101 14.91 22.09 9.38
CA MET A 101 16.34 22.32 9.61
C MET A 101 16.76 23.75 9.25
N VAL A 102 16.27 24.28 8.14
CA VAL A 102 16.56 25.65 7.70
C VAL A 102 15.95 26.67 8.67
N VAL A 103 14.68 26.52 9.04
CA VAL A 103 13.99 27.43 9.96
C VAL A 103 14.66 27.41 11.34
N ALA A 104 15.01 26.23 11.86
CA ALA A 104 15.73 26.11 13.12
C ALA A 104 17.08 26.87 13.09
N ASN A 105 17.88 26.69 12.03
CA ASN A 105 19.16 27.39 11.89
C ASN A 105 19.00 28.91 11.79
N VAL A 106 17.97 29.39 11.10
CA VAL A 106 17.67 30.84 10.99
C VAL A 106 17.24 31.41 12.34
N LEU A 107 16.36 30.74 13.09
CA LEU A 107 15.94 31.19 14.41
C LEU A 107 17.11 31.25 15.40
N LEU A 108 17.98 30.24 15.36
CA LEU A 108 19.21 30.21 16.17
C LEU A 108 20.14 31.37 15.83
N ALA A 109 20.34 31.66 14.53
CA ALA A 109 21.17 32.79 14.09
C ALA A 109 20.59 34.15 14.51
N LEU A 110 19.26 34.27 14.62
CA LEU A 110 18.58 35.47 15.11
C LEU A 110 18.54 35.58 16.64
N GLY A 111 19.08 34.59 17.37
CA GLY A 111 19.05 34.55 18.84
C GLY A 111 17.66 34.25 19.42
N MET A 112 16.71 33.78 18.61
CA MET A 112 15.34 33.53 19.03
C MET A 112 15.17 32.12 19.64
N HIS A 113 15.74 31.91 20.83
CA HIS A 113 15.67 30.62 21.54
C HIS A 113 14.29 30.29 22.10
N MET A 114 13.42 31.29 22.29
CA MET A 114 12.10 31.10 22.90
C MET A 114 11.02 30.67 21.90
N LEU A 115 11.26 30.85 20.60
CA LEU A 115 10.31 30.42 19.57
C LEU A 115 10.61 28.97 19.18
N SER A 116 9.58 28.14 19.17
CA SER A 116 9.68 26.77 18.66
C SER A 116 9.88 26.81 17.14
N PRO A 117 10.98 26.24 16.60
CA PRO A 117 11.17 26.12 15.15
C PRO A 117 10.02 25.43 14.44
N THR A 118 9.40 24.43 15.09
CA THR A 118 8.26 23.69 14.53
C THR A 118 7.04 24.57 14.31
N THR A 119 6.76 25.50 15.23
CA THR A 119 5.62 26.42 15.10
C THR A 119 5.85 27.43 13.97
N VAL A 120 7.09 27.90 13.83
CA VAL A 120 7.48 28.85 12.79
C VAL A 120 7.54 28.17 11.41
N SER A 121 7.97 26.90 11.33
CA SER A 121 8.08 26.17 10.06
C SER A 121 6.74 25.73 9.49
N LEU A 122 5.71 25.51 10.34
CA LEU A 122 4.39 25.04 9.93
C LEU A 122 3.78 25.81 8.74
N PRO A 123 3.66 27.16 8.77
CA PRO A 123 3.10 27.91 7.64
C PRO A 123 3.92 27.74 6.34
N PHE A 124 5.24 27.63 6.43
CA PHE A 124 6.09 27.39 5.25
C PHE A 124 5.89 26.00 4.66
N LYS A 125 5.71 24.97 5.50
CA LYS A 125 5.37 23.62 5.05
C LYS A 125 4.04 23.59 4.32
N LEU A 126 3.02 24.23 4.90
CA LEU A 126 1.69 24.33 4.29
C LEU A 126 1.75 25.10 2.96
N LEU A 127 2.49 26.21 2.91
CA LEU A 127 2.70 26.98 1.69
C LEU A 127 3.38 26.13 0.61
N LEU A 128 4.49 25.45 0.93
CA LEU A 128 5.17 24.56 0.00
C LEU A 128 4.21 23.50 -0.54
N PHE A 129 3.48 22.84 0.36
CA PHE A 129 2.57 21.74 -0.01
C PHE A 129 1.45 22.21 -0.94
N VAL A 130 0.89 23.40 -0.72
CA VAL A 130 -0.12 23.99 -1.62
C VAL A 130 0.50 24.44 -2.94
N LEU A 131 1.70 25.04 -2.90
CA LEU A 131 2.40 25.55 -4.08
C LEU A 131 2.72 24.46 -5.10
N VAL A 132 3.07 23.25 -4.62
CA VAL A 132 3.37 22.11 -5.49
C VAL A 132 2.15 21.27 -5.85
N GLU A 133 0.94 21.70 -5.48
CA GLU A 133 -0.28 20.91 -5.62
C GLU A 133 -0.15 19.51 -4.97
N GLY A 134 0.33 19.47 -3.72
CA GLY A 134 0.71 18.24 -3.04
C GLY A 134 -0.39 17.16 -3.01
N TRP A 135 -1.66 17.54 -2.84
CA TRP A 135 -2.79 16.61 -2.92
C TRP A 135 -2.95 15.96 -4.31
N TYR A 136 -2.74 16.71 -5.38
CA TYR A 136 -2.78 16.19 -6.74
C TYR A 136 -1.61 15.23 -7.00
N LEU A 137 -0.39 15.60 -6.59
CA LEU A 137 0.78 14.74 -6.75
C LEU A 137 0.64 13.42 -5.98
N LEU A 138 0.17 13.48 -4.72
CA LEU A 138 -0.03 12.28 -3.90
C LEU A 138 -1.11 11.37 -4.48
N SER A 139 -2.27 11.93 -4.83
CA SER A 139 -3.35 11.13 -5.41
C SER A 139 -2.96 10.52 -6.76
N LYS A 140 -2.29 11.29 -7.62
CA LYS A 140 -1.77 10.79 -8.89
C LYS A 140 -0.75 9.66 -8.70
N ALA A 141 0.20 9.82 -7.77
CA ALA A 141 1.19 8.80 -7.48
C ALA A 141 0.55 7.49 -6.99
N LEU A 142 -0.44 7.59 -6.09
CA LEU A 142 -1.18 6.43 -5.58
C LEU A 142 -1.98 5.72 -6.68
N VAL A 143 -2.66 6.47 -7.55
CA VAL A 143 -3.41 5.86 -8.67
C VAL A 143 -2.47 5.19 -9.67
N LEU A 144 -1.40 5.88 -10.07
CA LEU A 144 -0.42 5.33 -11.01
C LEU A 144 0.36 4.14 -10.44
N GLY A 145 0.46 4.00 -9.13
CA GLY A 145 1.09 2.85 -8.48
C GLY A 145 0.39 1.52 -8.76
N TYR A 146 -0.92 1.52 -9.03
CA TYR A 146 -1.72 0.29 -9.18
C TYR A 146 -2.38 0.11 -10.56
N VAL A 147 -2.18 1.04 -11.50
CA VAL A 147 -2.74 0.97 -12.87
C VAL A 147 -1.73 0.36 -13.83
#